data_AF-A0A7S0F8A4-F1
#
_entry.id   AF-A0A7S0F8A4-F1
#
_cell.length_a   1.000
_cell.length_b   1.000
_cell.length_c   1.000
_cell.angle_alpha   90.00
_cell.angle_beta   90.00
_cell.angle_gamma   90.00
#
_symmetry.space_group_name_H-M   'P 1'
#
loop_
_entity.id
_entity.type
_entity.pdbx_description
1 polymer ?
#
loop_
_entity_poly.entity_id
_entity_poly.type
_entity_poly.pdbx_seq_one_letter_code
_entity_poly.pdbx_strand_id
1 'polypeptide(L)'
;SDPKVRRCPAAGEMPAAGSWAARAAAGAWPSAFTPFTLTCPPAPTSELRAILSAVDEAHRAVPLARMAGAEEAAMLGERAIARLDKVQGVFSYYAYRQYSDLKGDIHNSRMDLEQAAQSAHSDAGGWRAGDFYACAADDLLPYDPLPNIHPIDRRLSLMMPLPGPPLLPDGPRSSAGAARR
;
A
#
# COMPACT_ATOMS: atom_id res chain seq x y z
N SER A 1 -13.34 -4.90 -31.45
CA SER A 1 -13.54 -4.95 -29.99
C SER A 1 -12.24 -4.52 -29.33
N ASP A 2 -12.00 -3.21 -29.27
CA ASP A 2 -10.74 -2.64 -28.78
C ASP A 2 -10.67 -2.67 -27.25
N PRO A 3 -9.58 -3.18 -26.65
CA PRO A 3 -9.30 -2.96 -25.24
C PRO A 3 -8.84 -1.51 -25.09
N LYS A 4 -9.70 -0.63 -24.54
CA LYS A 4 -9.30 0.72 -24.09
C LYS A 4 -8.17 0.57 -23.09
N VAL A 5 -6.95 0.79 -23.56
CA VAL A 5 -5.75 0.99 -22.74
C VAL A 5 -6.08 2.10 -21.73
N ARG A 6 -6.20 1.72 -20.45
CA ARG A 6 -6.43 2.66 -19.35
C ARG A 6 -5.14 3.47 -19.15
N ARG A 7 -5.03 4.59 -19.86
CA ARG A 7 -4.02 5.60 -19.56
C ARG A 7 -4.46 6.37 -18.33
N CYS A 8 -3.60 6.48 -17.33
CA CYS A 8 -3.64 7.64 -16.43
C CYS A 8 -3.61 8.90 -17.31
N PRO A 9 -4.46 9.92 -17.07
CA PRO A 9 -4.43 11.14 -17.87
C PRO A 9 -3.03 11.76 -17.83
N ALA A 10 -2.54 12.17 -19.00
CA ALA A 10 -1.32 12.96 -19.12
C ALA A 10 -1.55 14.34 -18.49
N ALA A 11 -0.56 14.85 -17.75
CA ALA A 11 -0.57 16.20 -17.22
C ALA A 11 -0.67 17.21 -18.37
N GLY A 12 -1.85 17.80 -18.55
CA GLY A 12 -2.11 18.75 -19.63
C GLY A 12 -3.46 19.44 -19.57
N GLU A 13 -4.47 18.85 -18.93
CA GLU A 13 -5.74 19.52 -18.66
C GLU A 13 -5.92 19.70 -17.15
N MET A 14 -5.72 20.91 -16.66
CA MET A 14 -6.13 21.33 -15.32
C MET A 14 -7.62 21.69 -15.35
N PRO A 15 -8.54 20.87 -14.82
CA PRO A 15 -9.88 21.34 -14.52
C PRO A 15 -9.85 22.29 -13.32
N ALA A 16 -10.66 23.35 -13.41
CA ALA A 16 -10.74 24.44 -12.46
C ALA A 16 -10.90 23.99 -10.99
N ALA A 17 -10.28 24.75 -10.09
CA ALA A 17 -10.09 24.52 -8.65
C ALA A 17 -11.36 24.37 -7.77
N GLY A 18 -12.53 24.14 -8.36
CA GLY A 18 -13.81 23.98 -7.65
C GLY A 18 -14.35 22.55 -7.57
N SER A 19 -13.81 21.56 -8.30
CA SER A 19 -14.43 20.22 -8.39
C SER A 19 -13.74 19.10 -7.60
N TRP A 20 -12.71 19.41 -6.81
CA TRP A 20 -11.89 18.41 -6.10
C TRP A 20 -12.57 17.88 -4.82
N ALA A 21 -13.32 18.73 -4.12
CA ALA A 21 -13.97 18.35 -2.86
C ALA A 21 -15.09 17.29 -3.03
N ALA A 22 -15.76 17.25 -4.19
CA ALA A 22 -16.91 16.37 -4.39
C ALA A 22 -16.53 14.95 -4.86
N ARG A 23 -15.31 14.71 -5.36
CA ARG A 23 -14.86 13.38 -5.82
C ARG A 23 -14.03 12.62 -4.78
N ALA A 24 -13.46 13.30 -3.79
CA ALA A 24 -12.72 12.66 -2.69
C ALA A 24 -13.63 11.85 -1.75
N ALA A 25 -14.95 12.11 -1.74
CA ALA A 25 -15.87 11.53 -0.77
C ALA A 25 -16.52 10.18 -1.19
N ALA A 26 -16.25 9.66 -2.39
CA ALA A 26 -17.05 8.56 -2.96
C ALA A 26 -16.43 7.15 -2.90
N GLY A 27 -15.33 6.94 -2.17
CA GLY A 27 -14.79 5.56 -2.06
C GLY A 27 -13.40 5.38 -1.48
N ALA A 28 -12.75 6.42 -0.95
CA ALA A 28 -11.45 6.26 -0.31
C ALA A 28 -11.64 5.60 1.08
N TRP A 29 -11.39 4.30 1.17
CA TRP A 29 -11.16 3.66 2.45
C TRP A 29 -9.79 4.12 2.96
N PRO A 30 -9.67 4.66 4.18
CA PRO A 30 -8.38 5.08 4.70
C PRO A 30 -7.52 3.83 4.90
N SER A 31 -6.50 3.64 4.05
CA SER A 31 -5.43 2.70 4.39
C SER A 31 -4.67 3.30 5.58
N ALA A 32 -4.04 2.45 6.39
CA ALA A 32 -3.33 2.89 7.59
C ALA A 32 -2.13 3.83 7.30
N PHE A 33 -1.84 4.13 6.01
CA PHE A 33 -0.62 4.78 5.59
C PHE A 33 -0.75 5.87 4.50
N THR A 34 -1.92 6.44 4.22
CA THR A 34 -2.05 7.52 3.21
C THR A 34 -1.99 8.94 3.78
N PRO A 35 -0.82 9.63 3.76
CA PRO A 35 -0.77 11.09 3.66
C PRO A 35 -0.65 11.56 2.19
N PHE A 36 -0.53 10.65 1.22
CA PHE A 36 -0.39 11.00 -0.21
C PHE A 36 -1.75 10.90 -0.90
N THR A 37 -2.31 12.04 -1.28
CA THR A 37 -3.53 12.16 -2.07
C THR A 37 -3.28 11.68 -3.51
N LEU A 38 -3.23 10.37 -3.69
CA LEU A 38 -3.21 9.76 -5.01
C LEU A 38 -4.63 9.66 -5.56
N THR A 39 -4.80 10.15 -6.79
CA THR A 39 -6.07 10.04 -7.50
C THR A 39 -6.07 8.73 -8.27
N CYS A 40 -6.13 7.61 -7.56
CA CYS A 40 -6.28 6.31 -8.20
C CYS A 40 -7.69 6.19 -8.82
N PRO A 41 -7.83 5.49 -9.95
CA PRO A 41 -9.16 5.15 -10.45
C PRO A 41 -9.93 4.34 -9.39
N PRO A 42 -11.27 4.35 -9.41
CA PRO A 42 -12.03 3.51 -8.50
C PRO A 42 -11.66 2.04 -8.69
N ALA A 43 -11.48 1.34 -7.57
CA ALA A 43 -11.12 -0.07 -7.55
C ALA A 43 -12.09 -0.90 -8.42
N PRO A 44 -11.60 -1.92 -9.14
CA PRO A 44 -12.45 -2.81 -9.91
C PRO A 44 -13.53 -3.47 -9.06
N THR A 45 -14.72 -3.63 -9.62
CA THR A 45 -15.89 -4.18 -8.91
C THR A 45 -15.86 -5.70 -8.71
N SER A 46 -14.87 -6.40 -9.26
CA SER A 46 -14.68 -7.83 -9.02
C SER A 46 -13.27 -8.14 -8.56
N GLU A 47 -13.14 -9.08 -7.63
CA GLU A 47 -11.86 -9.51 -7.06
C GLU A 47 -10.87 -9.97 -8.14
N LEU A 48 -11.32 -10.77 -9.11
CA LEU A 48 -10.49 -11.17 -10.25
C LEU A 48 -9.94 -9.96 -11.01
N ARG A 49 -10.79 -8.97 -11.31
CA ARG A 49 -10.33 -7.78 -12.05
C ARG A 49 -9.39 -6.94 -11.20
N ALA A 50 -9.62 -6.85 -9.89
CA ALA A 50 -8.71 -6.17 -8.97
C ALA A 50 -7.33 -6.83 -8.95
N ILE A 51 -7.26 -8.16 -8.86
CA ILE A 51 -5.99 -8.90 -8.90
C ILE A 51 -5.25 -8.64 -10.22
N LEU A 52 -5.95 -8.80 -11.35
CA LEU A 52 -5.34 -8.59 -12.67
C LEU A 52 -4.89 -7.13 -12.88
N SER A 53 -5.67 -6.16 -12.40
CA SER A 53 -5.35 -4.73 -12.47
C SER A 53 -4.12 -4.42 -11.61
N ALA A 54 -4.08 -4.90 -10.37
CA ALA A 54 -2.96 -4.72 -9.46
C ALA A 54 -1.65 -5.33 -10.00
N VAL A 55 -1.72 -6.52 -10.60
CA VAL A 55 -0.56 -7.18 -11.24
C VAL A 55 -0.06 -6.36 -12.43
N ASP A 56 -0.95 -5.89 -13.30
CA ASP A 56 -0.58 -5.07 -14.46
C ASP A 56 0.04 -3.72 -14.05
N GLU A 57 -0.50 -3.08 -13.00
CA GLU A 57 0.09 -1.86 -12.44
C GLU A 57 1.45 -2.11 -11.79
N ALA A 58 1.60 -3.20 -11.02
CA ALA A 58 2.88 -3.58 -10.42
C ALA A 58 3.94 -3.90 -11.50
N HIS A 59 3.58 -4.59 -12.58
CA HIS A 59 4.48 -4.84 -13.71
C HIS A 59 4.97 -3.56 -14.37
N ARG A 60 4.13 -2.52 -14.44
CA ARG A 60 4.51 -1.20 -14.94
C ARG A 60 5.40 -0.44 -13.95
N ALA A 61 5.21 -0.65 -12.65
CA ALA A 61 5.97 0.03 -11.59
C ALA A 61 7.40 -0.50 -11.44
N VAL A 62 7.61 -1.82 -11.50
CA VAL A 62 8.94 -2.46 -11.29
C VAL A 62 10.07 -1.86 -12.13
N PRO A 63 9.95 -1.73 -13.47
CA PRO A 63 11.04 -1.15 -14.26
C PRO A 63 11.25 0.33 -13.93
N LEU A 64 10.21 1.08 -13.57
CA LEU A 64 10.32 2.48 -13.17
C LEU A 64 11.07 2.61 -11.84
N ALA A 65 10.77 1.74 -10.87
CA ALA A 65 11.45 1.70 -9.57
C ALA A 65 12.95 1.39 -9.74
N ARG A 66 13.29 0.40 -10.58
CA ARG A 66 14.69 0.06 -10.90
C ARG A 66 15.44 1.21 -11.57
N MET A 67 14.84 1.83 -12.59
CA MET A 67 15.48 2.97 -13.27
C MET A 67 15.69 4.16 -12.34
N ALA A 68 14.82 4.32 -11.35
CA ALA A 68 14.92 5.38 -10.36
C ALA A 68 15.85 5.04 -9.17
N GLY A 69 16.41 3.82 -9.12
CA GLY A 69 17.30 3.37 -8.04
C GLY A 69 16.59 2.89 -6.77
N ALA A 70 15.26 2.76 -6.78
CA ALA A 70 14.46 2.23 -5.67
C ALA A 70 14.39 0.68 -5.74
N GLU A 71 15.53 0.03 -5.50
CA GLU A 71 15.64 -1.45 -5.60
C GLU A 71 14.77 -2.19 -4.58
N GLU A 72 14.59 -1.65 -3.38
CA GLU A 72 13.70 -2.26 -2.38
C GLU A 72 12.25 -2.27 -2.87
N ALA A 73 11.76 -1.14 -3.39
CA ALA A 73 10.44 -1.06 -3.99
C ALA A 73 10.26 -2.05 -5.17
N ALA A 74 11.27 -2.18 -6.03
CA ALA A 74 11.25 -3.13 -7.14
C ALA A 74 11.14 -4.58 -6.63
N MET A 75 11.93 -4.95 -5.61
CA MET A 75 11.91 -6.28 -5.01
C MET A 75 10.55 -6.59 -4.37
N LEU A 76 10.00 -5.65 -3.61
CA LEU A 76 8.68 -5.79 -2.99
C LEU A 76 7.57 -5.94 -4.04
N GLY A 77 7.64 -5.15 -5.12
CA GLY A 77 6.74 -5.27 -6.26
C GLY A 77 6.82 -6.63 -6.95
N GLU A 78 8.03 -7.14 -7.22
CA GLU A 78 8.22 -8.48 -7.80
C GLU A 78 7.70 -9.59 -6.89
N ARG A 79 7.88 -9.43 -5.57
CA ARG A 79 7.34 -10.36 -4.57
C ARG A 79 5.81 -10.38 -4.56
N ALA A 80 5.16 -9.22 -4.68
CA ALA A 80 3.71 -9.13 -4.81
C ALA A 80 3.21 -9.78 -6.10
N ILE A 81 3.85 -9.48 -7.24
CA ILE A 81 3.54 -10.09 -8.54
C ILE A 81 3.64 -11.61 -8.47
N ALA A 82 4.75 -12.15 -7.95
CA ALA A 82 4.96 -13.59 -7.89
C ALA A 82 3.89 -14.35 -7.09
N ARG A 83 3.24 -13.70 -6.11
CA ARG A 83 2.09 -14.28 -5.39
C ARG A 83 0.81 -14.24 -6.22
N LEU A 84 0.54 -13.11 -6.87
CA LEU A 84 -0.71 -12.86 -7.59
C LEU A 84 -0.74 -13.44 -9.01
N ASP A 85 0.40 -13.62 -9.66
CA ASP A 85 0.53 -14.10 -11.06
C ASP A 85 0.04 -15.55 -11.26
N LYS A 86 -0.26 -16.25 -10.16
CA LYS A 86 -0.99 -17.53 -10.18
C LYS A 86 -2.44 -17.36 -10.66
N VAL A 87 -2.97 -16.15 -10.65
CA VAL A 87 -4.32 -15.78 -11.09
C VAL A 87 -4.24 -15.05 -12.45
N GLN A 88 -4.23 -15.81 -13.54
CA GLN A 88 -4.14 -15.27 -14.91
C GLN A 88 -5.51 -15.11 -15.60
N GLY A 89 -6.54 -15.80 -15.10
CA GLY A 89 -7.87 -15.75 -15.67
C GLY A 89 -8.94 -16.38 -14.79
N VAL A 90 -10.14 -16.53 -15.34
CA VAL A 90 -11.31 -17.03 -14.60
C VAL A 90 -11.09 -18.42 -14.04
N PHE A 91 -10.49 -19.32 -14.83
CA PHE A 91 -10.24 -20.70 -14.40
C PHE A 91 -9.22 -20.76 -13.26
N SER A 92 -8.05 -20.14 -13.44
CA SER A 92 -7.01 -20.12 -12.41
C SER A 92 -7.49 -19.41 -11.14
N TYR A 93 -8.33 -18.39 -11.27
CA TYR A 93 -8.95 -17.72 -10.13
C TYR A 93 -9.81 -18.65 -9.28
N TYR A 94 -10.75 -19.39 -9.90
CA TYR A 94 -11.60 -20.31 -9.14
C TYR A 94 -10.80 -21.48 -8.57
N ALA A 95 -9.83 -22.01 -9.32
CA ALA A 95 -8.94 -23.06 -8.82
C ALA A 95 -8.14 -22.57 -7.60
N TYR A 96 -7.49 -21.41 -7.72
CA TYR A 96 -6.65 -20.87 -6.66
C TYR A 96 -7.46 -20.43 -5.44
N ARG A 97 -8.66 -19.88 -5.64
CA ARG A 97 -9.60 -19.57 -4.57
C ARG A 97 -10.07 -20.80 -3.79
N GLN A 98 -10.18 -21.96 -4.44
CA GLN A 98 -10.67 -23.19 -3.80
C GLN A 98 -9.57 -23.99 -3.11
N TYR A 99 -8.36 -23.99 -3.69
CA TYR A 99 -7.28 -24.89 -3.29
C TYR A 99 -6.07 -24.18 -2.65
N SER A 100 -6.10 -22.86 -2.51
CA SER A 100 -4.99 -22.08 -1.96
C SER A 100 -5.50 -20.93 -1.08
N ASP A 101 -4.60 -20.35 -0.28
CA ASP A 101 -4.93 -19.19 0.56
C ASP A 101 -4.85 -17.89 -0.26
N LEU A 102 -5.76 -17.74 -1.22
CA LEU A 102 -5.84 -16.54 -2.05
C LEU A 102 -6.05 -15.28 -1.20
N LYS A 103 -6.80 -15.39 -0.11
CA LYS A 103 -7.08 -14.25 0.78
C LYS A 103 -5.84 -13.80 1.54
N GLY A 104 -5.02 -14.73 2.04
CA GLY A 104 -3.71 -14.44 2.59
C GLY A 104 -2.75 -13.86 1.53
N ASP A 105 -2.76 -14.38 0.32
CA ASP A 105 -1.93 -13.87 -0.78
C ASP A 105 -2.33 -12.44 -1.18
N ILE A 106 -3.63 -12.11 -1.25
CA ILE A 106 -4.12 -10.73 -1.49
C ILE A 106 -3.63 -9.79 -0.38
N HIS A 107 -3.81 -10.18 0.89
CA HIS A 107 -3.38 -9.38 2.04
C HIS A 107 -1.88 -9.09 1.98
N ASN A 108 -1.05 -10.14 1.88
CA ASN A 108 0.40 -10.01 1.88
C ASN A 108 0.90 -9.21 0.67
N SER A 109 0.26 -9.37 -0.50
CA SER A 109 0.63 -8.64 -1.70
C SER A 109 0.25 -7.16 -1.59
N ARG A 110 -0.92 -6.82 -1.03
CA ARG A 110 -1.27 -5.43 -0.72
C ARG A 110 -0.22 -4.78 0.16
N MET A 111 0.19 -5.43 1.25
CA MET A 111 1.17 -4.85 2.17
C MET A 111 2.55 -4.66 1.55
N ASP A 112 2.95 -5.59 0.68
CA ASP A 112 4.20 -5.44 -0.08
C ASP A 112 4.11 -4.28 -1.07
N LEU A 113 2.97 -4.08 -1.73
CA LEU A 113 2.73 -2.95 -2.64
C LEU A 113 2.65 -1.61 -1.89
N GLU A 114 2.03 -1.56 -0.70
CA GLU A 114 2.01 -0.37 0.15
C GLU A 114 3.42 0.02 0.60
N GLN A 115 4.24 -0.96 1.03
CA GLN A 115 5.65 -0.73 1.38
C GLN A 115 6.48 -0.33 0.16
N ALA A 116 6.23 -0.96 -1.00
CA ALA A 116 6.89 -0.60 -2.24
C ALA A 116 6.56 0.84 -2.64
N ALA A 117 5.32 1.28 -2.46
CA ALA A 117 4.92 2.66 -2.71
C ALA A 117 5.66 3.64 -1.79
N GLN A 118 5.75 3.33 -0.49
CA GLN A 118 6.47 4.16 0.48
C GLN A 118 7.96 4.27 0.14
N SER A 119 8.63 3.15 -0.14
CA SER A 119 10.04 3.14 -0.55
C SER A 119 10.26 3.86 -1.88
N ALA A 120 9.37 3.66 -2.86
CA ALA A 120 9.47 4.37 -4.13
C ALA A 120 9.25 5.89 -3.97
N HIS A 121 8.36 6.33 -3.08
CA HIS A 121 8.18 7.76 -2.81
C HIS A 121 9.36 8.39 -2.08
N SER A 122 10.05 7.65 -1.20
CA SER A 122 11.25 8.15 -0.51
C SER A 122 12.46 8.19 -1.45
N ASP A 123 12.68 7.13 -2.21
CA ASP A 123 13.95 6.90 -2.90
C ASP A 123 13.90 7.31 -4.38
N ALA A 124 12.72 7.21 -5.00
CA ALA A 124 12.46 7.53 -6.39
C ALA A 124 11.59 8.80 -6.55
N GLY A 125 11.84 9.81 -5.71
CA GLY A 125 11.14 11.10 -5.77
C GLY A 125 11.15 11.72 -7.17
N GLY A 126 9.96 11.95 -7.75
CA GLY A 126 9.79 12.48 -9.10
C GLY A 126 9.46 11.43 -10.17
N TRP A 127 9.58 10.14 -9.86
CA TRP A 127 9.11 9.05 -10.70
C TRP A 127 7.72 8.58 -10.25
N ARG A 128 6.91 8.13 -11.21
CA ARG A 128 5.53 7.67 -10.96
C ARG A 128 5.45 6.23 -10.42
N ALA A 129 6.59 5.63 -10.02
CA ALA A 129 6.63 4.26 -9.54
C ALA A 129 5.81 4.06 -8.25
N GLY A 130 5.92 5.00 -7.31
CA GLY A 130 5.12 4.99 -6.08
C GLY A 130 3.62 5.05 -6.35
N ASP A 131 3.19 5.91 -7.29
CA ASP A 131 1.79 6.03 -7.68
C ASP A 131 1.21 4.70 -8.19
N PHE A 132 1.94 3.98 -9.04
CA PHE A 132 1.49 2.69 -9.58
C PHE A 132 1.39 1.62 -8.49
N TYR A 133 2.33 1.58 -7.55
CA TYR A 133 2.26 0.63 -6.44
C TYR A 133 1.10 0.94 -5.49
N ALA A 134 0.88 2.22 -5.20
CA ALA A 134 -0.23 2.63 -4.34
C ALA A 134 -1.60 2.35 -4.99
N CYS A 135 -1.77 2.60 -6.29
CA CYS A 135 -3.00 2.23 -6.98
C CYS A 135 -3.21 0.71 -7.04
N ALA A 136 -2.14 -0.06 -7.22
CA ALA A 136 -2.21 -1.52 -7.15
C ALA A 136 -2.63 -2.01 -5.76
N ALA A 137 -2.17 -1.37 -4.69
CA ALA A 137 -2.59 -1.67 -3.32
C ALA A 137 -4.07 -1.29 -3.07
N ASP A 138 -4.50 -0.12 -3.53
CA ASP A 138 -5.88 0.37 -3.41
C ASP A 138 -6.88 -0.54 -4.14
N ASP A 139 -6.49 -1.08 -5.30
CA ASP A 139 -7.33 -2.05 -6.03
C ASP A 139 -7.61 -3.31 -5.22
N LEU A 140 -6.65 -3.76 -4.40
CA LEU A 140 -6.76 -4.96 -3.57
C LEU A 140 -7.48 -4.72 -2.24
N LEU A 141 -7.48 -3.48 -1.75
CA LEU A 141 -8.02 -3.11 -0.43
C LEU A 141 -9.46 -3.59 -0.17
N PRO A 142 -10.43 -3.47 -1.10
CA PRO A 142 -11.80 -3.95 -0.87
C PRO A 142 -11.92 -5.46 -0.73
N TYR A 143 -10.90 -6.22 -1.18
CA TYR A 143 -10.91 -7.67 -1.22
C TYR A 143 -10.01 -8.30 -0.17
N ASP A 144 -9.21 -7.49 0.53
CA ASP A 144 -8.40 -7.92 1.66
C ASP A 144 -9.32 -8.33 2.83
N PRO A 145 -9.19 -9.55 3.40
CA PRO A 145 -9.94 -9.97 4.58
C PRO A 145 -9.58 -9.18 5.85
N LEU A 146 -8.38 -8.59 5.90
CA LEU A 146 -7.77 -7.93 7.06
C LEU A 146 -7.21 -6.55 6.67
N PRO A 147 -8.04 -5.61 6.20
CA PRO A 147 -7.59 -4.32 5.67
C PRO A 147 -6.80 -3.48 6.71
N ASN A 148 -7.10 -3.66 8.00
CA ASN A 148 -6.54 -2.85 9.08
C ASN A 148 -5.37 -3.49 9.84
N ILE A 149 -4.93 -4.71 9.47
CA ILE A 149 -3.88 -5.40 10.24
C ILE A 149 -2.59 -5.35 9.44
N HIS A 150 -1.61 -4.57 9.88
CA HIS A 150 -0.29 -4.63 9.27
C HIS A 150 0.47 -5.89 9.74
N PRO A 151 1.31 -6.53 8.90
CA PRO A 151 2.14 -7.65 9.33
C PRO A 151 3.08 -7.27 10.50
N ILE A 152 3.39 -5.98 10.67
CA ILE A 152 4.12 -5.47 11.85
C ILE A 152 3.25 -5.54 13.12
N ASP A 153 1.94 -5.30 13.03
CA ASP A 153 1.03 -5.36 14.18
C ASP A 153 0.92 -6.79 14.72
N ARG A 154 1.00 -7.80 13.84
CA ARG A 154 1.11 -9.21 14.24
C ARG A 154 2.44 -9.52 14.93
N ARG A 155 3.54 -8.91 14.50
CA ARG A 155 4.86 -9.08 15.16
C ARG A 155 4.87 -8.47 16.56
N LEU A 156 4.25 -7.30 16.74
CA LEU A 156 4.11 -6.66 18.06
C LEU A 156 3.18 -7.45 18.99
N SER A 157 2.13 -8.07 18.45
CA SER A 157 1.19 -8.90 19.22
C SER A 157 1.80 -10.23 19.72
N LEU A 158 2.86 -10.71 19.06
CA LEU A 158 3.63 -11.91 19.47
C LEU A 158 4.85 -11.57 20.34
N MET A 159 5.16 -10.28 20.49
CA MET A 159 6.19 -9.81 21.40
C MET A 159 5.60 -9.89 22.82
N MET A 160 5.92 -10.98 23.52
CA MET A 160 5.64 -11.15 24.96
C MET A 160 5.86 -9.82 25.70
N PRO A 161 4.96 -9.41 26.62
CA PRO A 161 5.20 -8.19 27.39
C PRO A 161 6.52 -8.36 28.12
N LEU A 162 7.51 -7.53 27.77
CA LEU A 162 8.75 -7.46 28.52
C LEU A 162 8.37 -7.22 29.99
N PRO A 163 8.90 -7.99 30.96
CA PRO A 163 8.73 -7.66 32.36
C PRO A 163 9.30 -6.25 32.54
N GLY A 164 8.42 -5.33 32.93
CA GLY A 164 8.78 -3.92 33.11
C GLY A 164 9.99 -3.80 34.06
N PRO A 165 10.85 -2.80 33.87
CA PRO A 165 11.96 -2.57 34.78
C PRO A 165 11.41 -2.35 36.20
N PRO A 166 12.09 -2.86 37.25
CA PRO A 166 11.66 -2.65 38.62
C PRO A 166 11.55 -1.15 38.89
N LEU A 167 10.41 -0.72 39.42
CA LEU A 167 10.19 0.65 39.89
C LEU A 167 11.27 0.97 40.94
N LEU A 168 12.26 1.76 40.55
CA LEU A 168 13.23 2.33 41.49
C LEU A 168 12.47 3.28 42.43
N PRO A 169 12.68 3.19 43.76
CA PRO A 169 12.04 4.10 44.70
C PRO A 169 12.50 5.53 44.45
N ASP A 170 11.54 6.47 44.49
CA ASP A 170 11.74 7.90 44.32
C ASP A 170 12.89 8.42 45.20
N GLY A 171 13.98 8.83 44.56
CA GLY A 171 15.03 9.60 45.21
C GLY A 171 14.55 11.02 45.56
N PRO A 172 15.08 11.63 46.63
CA PRO A 172 14.58 12.92 47.12
C PRO A 172 14.81 14.04 46.09
N ARG A 173 13.73 14.79 45.81
CA ARG A 173 13.75 16.02 45.01
C ARG A 173 14.73 17.03 45.59
N SER A 174 15.87 17.22 44.93
CA SER A 174 16.78 18.34 45.18
C SER A 174 16.16 19.63 44.62
N SER A 175 15.76 20.53 45.52
CA SER A 175 15.35 21.89 45.20
C SER A 175 16.58 22.78 45.07
N ALA A 176 16.92 23.21 43.85
CA ALA A 176 17.80 24.35 43.66
C ALA A 176 17.59 25.01 42.27
N GLY A 177 17.25 26.30 42.28
CA GLY A 177 17.67 27.20 41.20
C GLY A 177 16.59 27.90 40.38
N ALA A 178 15.64 28.59 41.02
CA ALA A 178 14.85 29.63 40.34
C ALA A 178 15.54 31.00 40.48
N ALA A 179 16.13 31.43 39.36
CA ALA A 179 16.23 32.78 38.80
C ALA A 179 16.19 34.05 39.69
N ARG A 180 17.20 34.90 39.44
CA ARG A 180 17.12 36.35 39.12
C ARG A 180 16.26 37.24 40.03
N ARG A 181 16.93 38.12 40.78
CA ARG A 181 16.89 39.58 40.63
C ARG A 181 18.13 40.20 41.26
#